data_AF-A0A8S8XPD5-F1
#
_entry.id   AF-A0A8S8XPD5-F1
#
_cell.length_a   1.000
_cell.length_b   1.000
_cell.length_c   1.000
_cell.angle_alpha   90.00
_cell.angle_beta   90.00
_cell.angle_gamma   90.00
#
_symmetry.space_group_name_H-M   'P 1'
#
loop_
_entity.id
_entity.type
_entity.pdbx_description
1 polymer ?
#
loop_
_entity_poly.entity_id
_entity_poly.type
_entity_poly.pdbx_seq_one_letter_code
_entity_poly.pdbx_strand_id
1 'polypeptide(L)'
;MMTLAINKDHFTVSANSTNSNIQVNFHKDDLQLFEFDNPAHSQYSLGYLQPLNKVIGRVETLEIGFGENYPLAINFAFHDGAVEVKYFFAPRVEGDI
;
A
#
# COMPACT_ATOMS: atom_id res chain seq x y z
N MET A 1 -1.79 9.87 8.26
CA MET A 1 -1.63 9.74 6.80
C MET A 1 -0.70 8.58 6.51
N MET A 2 -0.97 7.79 5.46
CA MET A 2 -0.07 6.76 4.98
C MET A 2 0.58 7.24 3.69
N THR A 3 1.87 6.99 3.54
CA THR A 3 2.65 7.27 2.33
C THR A 3 3.24 5.97 1.83
N LEU A 4 3.07 5.69 0.54
CA LEU A 4 3.70 4.59 -0.17
C LEU A 4 4.72 5.16 -1.15
N ALA A 5 5.91 4.60 -1.16
CA ALA A 5 6.96 4.97 -2.09
C ALA A 5 7.63 3.71 -2.64
N ILE A 6 7.91 3.69 -3.93
CA ILE A 6 8.66 2.61 -4.59
C ILE A 6 9.76 3.22 -5.45
N ASN A 7 10.93 2.60 -5.40
CA ASN A 7 12.05 2.88 -6.30
C ASN A 7 12.57 1.55 -6.87
N LYS A 8 13.70 1.59 -7.59
CA LYS A 8 14.21 0.42 -8.32
C LYS A 8 14.41 -0.84 -7.46
N ASP A 9 14.74 -0.70 -6.18
CA ASP A 9 15.13 -1.83 -5.33
C ASP A 9 14.37 -1.87 -4.00
N HIS A 10 13.59 -0.84 -3.68
CA HIS A 10 12.94 -0.71 -2.39
C HIS A 10 11.49 -0.27 -2.50
N PHE A 11 10.69 -0.82 -1.58
CA PHE A 11 9.34 -0.37 -1.27
C PHE A 11 9.30 0.16 0.16
N THR A 12 8.81 1.37 0.35
CA THR A 12 8.70 2.03 1.64
C THR A 12 7.25 2.34 1.97
N VAL A 13 6.85 1.98 3.19
CA VAL A 13 5.56 2.31 3.78
C VAL A 13 5.80 3.19 4.99
N SER A 14 5.25 4.41 4.97
CA SER A 14 5.33 5.34 6.09
C SER A 14 3.93 5.69 6.60
N ALA A 15 3.75 5.74 7.91
CA ALA A 15 2.51 6.13 8.56
C ALA A 15 2.79 7.22 9.59
N ASN A 16 2.19 8.39 9.36
CA ASN A 16 2.33 9.56 10.21
C ASN A 16 1.04 9.83 10.98
N SER A 17 1.15 9.97 12.30
CA SER A 17 0.13 10.45 13.23
C SER A 17 0.71 11.57 14.09
N THR A 18 -0.13 12.37 14.76
CA THR A 18 0.29 13.52 15.59
C THR A 18 1.37 13.17 16.61
N ASN A 19 1.39 11.93 17.11
CA ASN A 19 2.29 11.49 18.18
C ASN A 19 3.31 10.43 17.74
N SER A 20 3.27 9.96 16.49
CA SER A 20 4.14 8.87 16.04
C SER A 20 4.33 8.87 14.51
N ASN A 21 5.58 8.64 14.09
CA ASN A 21 5.93 8.30 12.72
C ASN A 21 6.49 6.87 12.72
N ILE A 22 5.93 6.02 11.87
CA ILE A 22 6.41 4.65 11.62
C ILE A 22 6.81 4.57 10.15
N GLN A 23 8.01 4.09 9.88
CA GLN A 23 8.47 3.82 8.53
C GLN A 23 9.02 2.40 8.47
N VAL A 24 8.55 1.64 7.47
CA VAL A 24 9.03 0.30 7.16
C VAL A 24 9.57 0.31 5.74
N ASN A 25 10.73 -0.29 5.54
CA ASN A 25 11.38 -0.39 4.25
C ASN A 25 11.62 -1.85 3.93
N PHE A 26 11.24 -2.25 2.72
CA PHE A 26 11.39 -3.61 2.18
C PHE A 26 12.34 -3.54 1.00
N HIS A 27 13.37 -4.39 0.99
CA HIS A 27 14.15 -4.62 -0.22
C HIS A 27 13.33 -5.53 -1.16
N LYS A 28 13.56 -5.45 -2.47
CA LYS A 28 12.87 -6.32 -3.45
C LYS A 28 12.99 -7.83 -3.13
N ASP A 29 14.09 -8.22 -2.50
CA ASP A 29 14.35 -9.62 -2.13
C ASP A 29 13.54 -10.08 -0.90
N ASP A 30 12.97 -9.14 -0.14
CA ASP A 30 12.08 -9.42 1.00
C ASP A 30 10.62 -9.66 0.55
N LEU A 31 10.32 -9.43 -0.73
CA LEU A 31 8.97 -9.46 -1.29
C LEU A 31 8.79 -10.68 -2.18
N GLN A 32 7.59 -11.27 -2.15
CA GLN A 32 7.25 -12.43 -2.99
C GLN A 32 7.30 -12.08 -4.48
N LEU A 33 6.88 -10.85 -4.81
CA LEU A 33 6.92 -10.29 -6.15
C LEU A 33 7.19 -8.78 -6.02
N PHE A 34 8.03 -8.26 -6.92
CA PHE A 34 8.35 -6.85 -6.99
C PHE A 34 8.37 -6.41 -8.45
N GLU A 35 7.39 -5.59 -8.83
CA GLU A 35 7.28 -5.02 -10.17
C GLU A 35 7.50 -3.51 -10.10
N PHE A 36 8.40 -3.01 -10.95
CA PHE A 36 8.80 -1.62 -10.94
C PHE A 36 8.98 -1.10 -12.36
N ASP A 37 8.14 -0.14 -12.74
CA ASP A 37 8.27 0.58 -14.01
C ASP A 37 8.95 1.94 -13.80
N ASN A 38 8.42 2.76 -12.88
CA ASN A 38 8.90 4.11 -12.59
C ASN A 38 8.85 4.39 -11.08
N PRO A 39 9.69 5.31 -10.57
CA PRO A 39 9.54 5.81 -9.21
C PRO A 39 8.14 6.36 -9.00
N ALA A 40 7.51 5.97 -7.90
CA ALA A 40 6.19 6.46 -7.54
C ALA A 40 6.13 6.76 -6.05
N HIS A 41 5.42 7.83 -5.73
CA HIS A 41 5.14 8.29 -4.38
C HIS A 41 3.68 8.72 -4.30
N SER A 42 2.95 8.24 -3.28
CA SER A 42 1.56 8.63 -3.10
C SER A 42 1.09 8.53 -1.66
N GLN A 43 0.16 9.42 -1.31
CA GLN A 43 -0.40 9.51 0.02
C GLN A 43 -1.86 9.07 0.05
N TYR A 44 -2.23 8.34 1.09
CA TYR A 44 -3.55 7.79 1.30
C TYR A 44 -4.02 8.01 2.74
N SER A 45 -5.33 8.06 2.95
CA SER A 45 -5.90 8.18 4.29
C SER A 45 -5.88 6.83 5.01
N LEU A 46 -5.26 6.79 6.19
CA LEU A 46 -5.23 5.60 7.06
C LEU A 46 -6.62 5.14 7.49
N GLY A 47 -7.60 6.06 7.55
CA GLY A 47 -8.96 5.74 7.99
C GLY A 47 -9.64 4.67 7.12
N TYR A 48 -9.25 4.56 5.85
CA TYR A 48 -9.79 3.54 4.96
C TYR A 48 -9.17 2.15 5.14
N LEU A 49 -7.97 2.05 5.72
CA LEU A 49 -7.28 0.79 5.94
C LEU A 49 -7.69 0.11 7.25
N GLN A 50 -8.24 0.88 8.19
CA GLN A 50 -8.69 0.35 9.48
C GLN A 50 -9.70 -0.80 9.37
N PRO A 51 -10.75 -0.76 8.54
CA PRO A 51 -11.65 -1.92 8.37
C PRO A 51 -10.97 -3.09 7.64
N LEU A 52 -10.01 -2.82 6.75
CA LEU A 52 -9.29 -3.87 6.01
C LEU A 52 -8.37 -4.70 6.90
N ASN A 53 -7.89 -4.16 8.02
CA ASN A 53 -7.00 -4.90 8.93
C ASN A 53 -7.59 -6.24 9.42
N LYS A 54 -8.92 -6.32 9.57
CA LYS A 54 -9.62 -7.53 10.03
C LYS A 54 -9.56 -8.67 9.02
N VAL A 55 -9.35 -8.31 7.77
CA VAL A 55 -9.48 -9.16 6.60
C VAL A 55 -8.08 -9.49 6.06
N ILE A 56 -7.22 -8.48 5.92
CA ILE A 56 -5.83 -8.63 5.47
C ILE A 56 -5.00 -9.47 6.46
N GLY A 57 -5.26 -9.41 7.76
CA GLY A 57 -4.53 -10.25 8.73
C GLY A 57 -4.71 -11.77 8.56
N ARG A 58 -5.59 -12.20 7.64
CA ARG A 58 -5.87 -13.60 7.33
C ARG A 58 -5.47 -14.00 5.91
N VAL A 59 -4.93 -13.08 5.11
CA VAL A 59 -4.42 -13.40 3.76
C VAL A 59 -2.96 -13.81 3.82
N GLU A 60 -2.57 -14.75 2.97
CA GLU A 60 -1.17 -15.15 2.82
C GLU A 60 -0.39 -14.17 1.94
N THR A 61 -1.05 -13.62 0.92
CA THR A 61 -0.47 -12.68 -0.03
C THR A 61 -1.38 -11.48 -0.20
N LEU A 62 -0.77 -10.29 -0.20
CA LEU A 62 -1.42 -9.01 -0.46
C LEU A 62 -0.69 -8.35 -1.63
N GLU A 63 -1.41 -8.08 -2.71
CA GLU A 63 -0.87 -7.36 -3.85
C GLU A 63 -1.28 -5.89 -3.76
N ILE A 64 -0.31 -5.00 -3.98
CA ILE A 64 -0.50 -3.56 -3.88
C ILE A 64 0.04 -2.92 -5.15
N GLY A 65 -0.84 -2.24 -5.90
CA GLY A 65 -0.48 -1.46 -7.08
C GLY A 65 -0.70 0.02 -6.84
N PHE A 66 0.31 0.85 -7.08
CA PHE A 66 0.19 2.30 -6.97
C PHE A 66 1.12 3.00 -7.96
N GLY A 67 0.83 4.27 -8.23
CA GLY A 67 1.61 5.15 -9.10
C GLY A 67 1.58 6.57 -8.56
N GLU A 68 2.31 7.48 -9.20
CA GLU A 68 2.36 8.89 -8.80
C GLU A 68 0.98 9.55 -8.88
N ASN A 69 0.44 10.01 -7.75
CA ASN A 69 -0.92 10.56 -7.64
C ASN A 69 -2.00 9.67 -8.29
N TYR A 70 -1.82 8.35 -8.22
CA TYR A 70 -2.70 7.36 -8.84
C TYR A 70 -3.50 6.58 -7.77
N PRO A 71 -4.72 6.10 -8.09
CA PRO A 71 -5.45 5.23 -7.18
C PRO A 71 -4.64 4.03 -6.70
N LEU A 72 -4.66 3.79 -5.39
CA LEU A 72 -4.09 2.59 -4.80
C LEU A 72 -5.02 1.42 -5.10
N ALA A 73 -4.51 0.40 -5.79
CA ALA A 73 -5.13 -0.89 -5.92
C ALA A 73 -4.62 -1.82 -4.82
N ILE A 74 -5.54 -2.43 -4.08
CA ILE A 74 -5.23 -3.51 -3.13
C ILE A 74 -6.02 -4.73 -3.58
N ASN A 75 -5.29 -5.79 -3.94
CA ASN A 75 -5.85 -7.06 -4.40
C ASN A 75 -5.46 -8.18 -3.41
N PHE A 76 -6.43 -9.00 -3.04
CA PHE A 76 -6.18 -10.20 -2.25
C PHE A 76 -7.26 -11.24 -2.48
N ALA A 77 -6.93 -12.49 -2.19
CA ALA A 77 -7.84 -13.61 -2.33
C ALA A 77 -7.99 -14.40 -1.02
N PHE A 78 -9.12 -15.09 -0.85
CA PHE A 78 -9.37 -16.04 0.23
C PHE A 78 -9.90 -17.35 -0.29
N HIS A 79 -9.85 -18.37 0.58
CA HIS A 79 -10.36 -19.72 0.30
C HIS A 79 -9.74 -20.26 -1.00
N ASP A 80 -8.40 -20.22 -1.07
CA ASP A 80 -7.63 -20.77 -2.19
C ASP A 80 -8.04 -20.19 -3.55
N GLY A 81 -8.25 -18.87 -3.61
CA GLY A 81 -8.66 -18.17 -4.83
C GLY A 81 -10.15 -18.20 -5.14
N ALA A 82 -10.99 -18.86 -4.33
CA ALA A 82 -12.43 -18.90 -4.55
C ALA A 82 -13.11 -17.53 -4.43
N VAL A 83 -12.49 -16.60 -3.70
CA VAL A 83 -12.95 -15.21 -3.58
C VAL A 83 -11.79 -14.27 -3.85
N GLU A 84 -11.95 -13.38 -4.82
CA GLU A 84 -11.03 -12.29 -5.13
C GLU A 84 -11.66 -10.95 -4.73
N VAL A 85 -10.89 -10.10 -4.06
CA VAL A 85 -11.34 -8.79 -3.60
C VAL A 85 -10.39 -7.72 -4.11
N LYS A 86 -10.95 -6.68 -4.73
CA LYS A 86 -10.22 -5.51 -5.22
C LYS A 86 -10.75 -4.25 -4.57
N TYR A 87 -9.86 -3.51 -3.93
CA TYR A 87 -10.17 -2.19 -3.36
C TYR A 87 -9.36 -1.11 -4.06
N PHE A 88 -10.03 0.00 -4.34
CA PHE A 88 -9.38 1.19 -4.88
C PHE A 88 -9.51 2.35 -3.89
N PHE A 89 -8.37 2.96 -3.55
CA PHE A 89 -8.35 4.16 -2.73
C PHE A 89 -7.89 5.34 -3.55
N ALA A 90 -8.67 6.42 -3.52
CA ALA A 90 -8.28 7.67 -4.13
C ALA A 90 -7.02 8.22 -3.43
N PRO A 91 -6.03 8.69 -4.20
CA PRO A 91 -4.88 9.37 -3.64
C PRO A 91 -5.35 10.68 -3.00
N ARG A 92 -4.67 11.07 -1.93
CA ARG A 92 -4.77 12.43 -1.42
C ARG A 92 -3.76 13.25 -2.21
N VAL A 93 -4.26 14.20 -2.99
CA VAL A 93 -3.44 15.16 -3.72
C VAL A 93 -2.66 15.99 -2.69
N GLU A 94 -1.38 16.23 -2.93
CA GLU A 94 -0.66 17.26 -2.18
C GLU A 94 -1.37 18.59 -2.42
N GLY A 95 -2.03 19.08 -1.36
CA GLY A 95 -2.69 20.36 -1.29
C GLY A 95 -2.57 20.87 0.14
N ASP A 96 -1.80 21.96 0.28
CA ASP A 96 -1.54 22.79 1.46
C ASP A 96 -0.49 22.28 2.46
N ILE A 97 0.78 22.71 2.32
CA ILE A 97 1.30 24.03 2.76
C ILE A 97 2.40 24.51 1.80
#